data_AF-W2BWM5-F1
#
_entry.id   AF-W2BWM5-F1
#
_cell.length_a   1.000
_cell.length_b   1.000
_cell.length_c   1.000
_cell.angle_alpha   90.00
_cell.angle_beta   90.00
_cell.angle_gamma   90.00
#
_symmetry.space_group_name_H-M   'P 1'
#
loop_
_entity.id
_entity.type
_entity.pdbx_description
1 polymer ?
#
loop_
_entity_poly.entity_id
_entity_poly.type
_entity_poly.pdbx_seq_one_letter_code
_entity_poly.pdbx_strand_id
1 'polypeptide(L)' 'MKDKISFEDALEKLNEISQKIKSSNIGLEESIACYEEGIKYYNICNEILSNAGQKIETYDIDN' A
#
# COMPACT_ATOMS: atom_id res chain seq x y z
N MET A 1 6.15 10.98 -17.63
CA MET A 1 5.25 11.34 -16.51
C MET A 1 5.38 10.23 -15.49
N LYS A 2 5.62 10.53 -14.21
CA LYS A 2 5.63 9.50 -13.16
C LYS A 2 4.17 9.33 -12.75
N ASP A 3 3.51 8.30 -13.27
CA ASP A 3 2.18 7.91 -12.82
C ASP A 3 2.22 7.68 -11.31
N LYS A 4 1.54 8.55 -10.56
CA LYS A 4 1.28 8.32 -9.14
C LYS A 4 0.30 7.16 -9.08
N ILE A 5 0.73 6.06 -8.50
CA ILE A 5 -0.14 4.92 -8.21
C ILE A 5 -1.35 5.40 -7.38
N SER A 6 -2.55 4.95 -7.77
CA SER A 6 -3.75 5.26 -7.00
C SER A 6 -3.83 4.43 -5.73
N PHE A 7 -4.71 4.79 -4.79
CA PHE A 7 -4.94 3.99 -3.60
C PHE A 7 -5.43 2.58 -3.96
N GLU A 8 -6.35 2.49 -4.91
CA GLU A 8 -6.92 1.21 -5.35
C GLU A 8 -5.84 0.32 -5.99
N ASP A 9 -4.99 0.89 -6.83
CA ASP A 9 -3.87 0.16 -7.44
C ASP A 9 -2.87 -0.33 -6.39
N ALA A 10 -2.51 0.52 -5.41
CA ALA A 10 -1.59 0.16 -4.34
C ALA A 10 -2.18 -0.94 -3.44
N LEU A 11 -3.49 -0.88 -3.16
CA LEU A 11 -4.21 -1.88 -2.39
C LEU A 11 -4.31 -3.21 -3.14
N GLU A 12 -4.58 -3.18 -4.45
CA GLU A 12 -4.60 -4.36 -5.31
C GLU A 12 -3.22 -5.07 -5.29
N LYS A 13 -2.14 -4.30 -5.50
CA LYS A 13 -0.77 -4.83 -5.44
C LYS A 13 -0.43 -5.44 -4.08
N LEU A 14 -0.81 -4.78 -2.98
CA LEU A 14 -0.63 -5.30 -1.64
C LEU A 14 -1.36 -6.64 -1.44
N ASN A 15 -2.59 -6.75 -1.97
CA ASN A 15 -3.38 -7.96 -1.87
C ASN A 15 -2.78 -9.11 -2.71
N GLU A 16 -2.33 -8.82 -3.94
CA GLU A 16 -1.61 -9.78 -4.78
C GLU A 16 -0.38 -10.35 -4.06
N ILE A 17 0.40 -9.49 -3.41
CA ILE A 17 1.59 -9.88 -2.65
C ILE A 17 1.21 -10.72 -1.44
N SER A 18 0.15 -10.34 -0.71
CA SER A 18 -0.35 -11.14 0.41
C SER A 18 -0.78 -12.54 -0.02
N GLN A 19 -1.41 -12.67 -1.20
CA GLN A 19 -1.76 -13.98 -1.77
C GLN A 19 -0.52 -14.79 -2.14
N LYS A 20 0.51 -14.14 -2.73
CA LYS A 20 1.79 -14.80 -3.06
C LYS A 20 2.49 -15.35 -1.81
N ILE A 21 2.56 -14.56 -0.74
CA ILE A 21 3.18 -14.99 0.53
C ILE A 21 2.43 -16.17 1.17
N LYS A 22 1.11 -16.23 1.01
CA LYS A 22 0.29 -17.35 1.52
C LYS A 22 0.40 -18.61 0.67
N SER A 23 1.00 -18.53 -0.51
CA SER A 23 1.16 -19.69 -1.39
C SER A 23 2.18 -20.65 -0.80
N SER A 24 1.83 -21.93 -0.67
CA SER A 24 2.65 -22.96 -0.01
C SER A 24 3.97 -23.30 -0.72
N ASN A 25 4.26 -22.66 -1.86
CA ASN A 25 5.40 -22.94 -2.73
C ASN A 25 6.37 -21.75 -2.88
N ILE A 26 6.26 -20.73 -2.02
CA ILE A 26 7.16 -19.58 -2.05
C ILE A 26 8.48 -19.92 -1.33
N GLY A 27 9.60 -19.69 -2.02
CA GLY A 27 10.93 -19.85 -1.41
C GLY A 27 11.19 -18.82 -0.31
N LEU A 28 12.19 -19.06 0.54
CA LEU A 28 12.58 -18.13 1.61
C LEU A 28 12.97 -16.75 1.05
N GLU A 29 13.79 -16.71 0.00
CA GLU A 29 14.23 -15.47 -0.63
C GLU A 29 13.05 -14.71 -1.28
N GLU A 30 12.16 -15.43 -1.96
CA GLU A 30 10.95 -14.83 -2.53
C GLU A 30 9.98 -14.33 -1.46
N SER A 31 9.90 -15.00 -0.30
CA SER A 31 9.08 -14.57 0.83
C SER A 31 9.58 -13.25 1.40
N ILE A 32 10.90 -13.08 1.51
CA ILE A 32 11.52 -11.83 1.96
C ILE A 32 11.27 -10.72 0.94
N ALA A 33 11.50 -10.98 -0.35
CA ALA A 33 11.25 -10.00 -1.40
C ALA A 33 9.77 -9.58 -1.47
N CYS A 34 8.84 -10.53 -1.39
CA CYS A 34 7.41 -10.24 -1.33
C CYS A 34 7.05 -9.44 -0.08
N TYR A 35 7.64 -9.74 1.07
CA TYR A 35 7.40 -8.97 2.29
C TYR A 35 7.87 -7.51 2.15
N GLU A 36 9.08 -7.27 1.64
CA GLU A 36 9.60 -5.92 1.40
C GLU A 36 8.72 -5.14 0.40
N GLU A 37 8.29 -5.81 -0.67
CA GLU A 37 7.40 -5.22 -1.66
C GLU A 37 6.01 -4.90 -1.05
N GLY A 38 5.49 -5.79 -0.21
CA GLY A 38 4.25 -5.57 0.52
C GLY A 38 4.33 -4.37 1.46
N ILE A 39 5.43 -4.22 2.21
CA ILE A 39 5.66 -3.06 3.08
C ILE A 39 5.70 -1.76 2.26
N LYS A 40 6.28 -1.79 1.05
CA LYS A 40 6.31 -0.62 0.17
C LYS A 40 4.89 -0.18 -0.22
N TYR A 41 4.02 -1.08 -0.66
CA TYR A 41 2.65 -0.74 -1.01
C TYR A 41 1.82 -0.35 0.22
N TYR A 42 2.04 -0.99 1.36
CA TYR A 42 1.41 -0.60 2.63
C TYR A 42 1.73 0.86 3.00
N ASN A 43 3.00 1.27 2.88
CA ASN A 43 3.40 2.65 3.14
C ASN A 43 2.76 3.64 2.16
N ILE A 44 2.64 3.28 0.89
CA ILE A 44 1.95 4.09 -0.12
C ILE A 44 0.48 4.27 0.25
N CYS A 45 -0.23 3.20 0.61
CA CYS A 45 -1.63 3.27 1.05
C CYS A 45 -1.78 4.18 2.27
N ASN A 46 -0.91 4.04 3.27
CA ASN A 46 -0.90 4.91 4.44
C ASN A 46 -0.62 6.37 4.10
N GLU A 47 0.31 6.65 3.18
CA GLU A 47 0.61 8.02 2.76
C GLU A 47 -0.61 8.65 2.06
N ILE A 48 -1.29 7.90 1.20
CA ILE A 48 -2.51 8.38 0.52
C ILE A 48 -3.63 8.65 1.53
N LEU A 49 -3.85 7.74 2.47
CA LEU A 49 -4.84 7.90 3.54
C LEU A 49 -4.50 9.07 4.48
N SER A 50 -3.24 9.23 4.85
CA SER A 50 -2.77 10.34 5.68
C SER A 50 -2.99 11.68 4.98
N ASN A 51 -2.66 11.76 3.68
CA ASN A 51 -2.90 12.97 2.89
C ASN A 51 -4.40 13.26 2.72
N ALA A 52 -5.24 12.22 2.57
CA ALA A 52 -6.69 12.38 2.51
C ALA A 52 -7.27 12.84 3.86
N GLY A 53 -6.82 12.25 4.97
CA GLY A 53 -7.22 12.61 6.33
C GLY A 53 -6.87 14.05 6.67
N GLN A 54 -5.64 14.50 6.38
CA GLN A 54 -5.22 15.88 6.61
C GLN A 54 -6.08 16.89 5.84
N LYS A 55 -6.49 16.56 4.61
CA LYS A 55 -7.39 17.43 3.84
C LYS A 55 -8.74 17.56 4.52
N ILE A 56 -9.31 16.47 5.02
CA ILE A 56 -10.62 16.48 5.71
C ILE A 56 -10.51 17.25 7.03
N GLU A 57 -9.48 17.00 7.83
CA GLU A 57 -9.25 17.67 9.12
C GLU A 57 -9.11 19.18 8.95
N THR A 58 -8.52 19.64 7.84
CA THR A 58 -8.44 21.08 7.52
C THR A 58 -9.82 21.73 7.33
N TYR A 59 -10.82 21.00 6.81
CA TYR A 59 -12.18 21.55 6.61
C TYR A 59 -13.04 21.55 7.89
N ASP A 60 -12.72 20.74 8.90
CA ASP A 60 -13.44 20.72 10.19
C ASP A 60 -13.05 21.87 11.12
N ILE A 61 -11.94 22.58 10.86
CA ILE A 61 -11.41 23.66 11.73
C ILE A 61 -12.03 25.03 11.42
N ASP A 62 -12.78 25.17 10.32
CA ASP A 62 -13.42 26.43 9.89
C ASP A 62 -14.92 26.56 10.27
N ASN A 63 -15.43 25.76 11.22
CA ASN A 63 -16.82 25.88 11.74
C ASN A 63 -16.93 25.90 13.27
#